data_AF-A0A8S3G6U4-F1
#
_entry.id   AF-A0A8S3G6U4-F1
#
_cell.length_a   1.000
_cell.length_b   1.000
_cell.length_c   1.000
_cell.angle_alpha   90.00
_cell.angle_beta   90.00
_cell.angle_gamma   90.00
#
_symmetry.space_group_name_H-M   'P 1'
#
loop_
_entity.id
_entity.type
_entity.pdbx_description
1 polymer ?
#
loop_
_entity_poly.entity_id
_entity_poly.type
_entity_poly.pdbx_seq_one_letter_code
_entity_poly.pdbx_strand_id
1 'polypeptide(L)' 'MNDINDLIKLGAKHIIIVNQPSFQSYPAIVGSNISPYLNQLTLAHNSNLSNVIQSLQLNFSNVSLELF' A
#
# COMPACT_ATOMS: atom_id res chain seq x y z
N MET A 1 5.35 -10.86 2.83
CA MET A 1 5.49 -9.74 3.81
C MET A 1 6.97 -9.36 3.91
N ASN A 2 7.57 -8.77 2.87
CA ASN A 2 8.66 -7.79 3.03
C ASN A 2 9.23 -7.25 1.72
N ASP A 3 8.52 -7.31 0.59
CA ASP A 3 9.06 -6.93 -0.71
C ASP A 3 9.71 -5.52 -0.70
N ILE A 4 9.13 -4.56 0.02
CA ILE A 4 9.74 -3.23 0.25
C ILE A 4 11.06 -3.34 1.03
N ASN A 5 11.08 -4.05 2.15
CA ASN A 5 12.28 -4.27 2.97
C ASN A 5 13.37 -5.07 2.24
N ASP A 6 12.97 -6.03 1.39
CA ASP A 6 13.89 -6.82 0.59
C ASP A 6 14.53 -5.96 -0.49
N LEU A 7 13.76 -5.10 -1.17
CA LEU A 7 14.31 -4.10 -2.09
C LEU A 7 15.28 -3.14 -1.39
N ILE A 8 14.95 -2.67 -0.19
CA ILE A 8 15.84 -1.84 0.64
C ILE A 8 17.16 -2.58 0.93
N LYS A 9 17.09 -3.84 1.37
CA LYS A 9 18.26 -4.68 1.65
C LYS A 9 19.10 -4.97 0.42
N LEU A 10 18.47 -5.09 -0.75
CA LEU A 10 19.13 -5.22 -2.05
C LEU A 10 19.73 -3.89 -2.54
N GLY A 11 19.53 -2.78 -1.82
CA GLY A 11 20.17 -1.51 -2.08
C GLY A 11 19.31 -0.50 -2.83
N ALA A 12 18.01 -0.75 -2.99
CA ALA A 12 17.09 0.23 -3.57
C ALA A 12 17.13 1.54 -2.76
N LYS A 13 17.26 2.66 -3.47
CA LYS A 13 17.33 4.02 -2.88
C LYS A 13 16.05 4.81 -3.02
N HIS A 14 15.23 4.44 -4.00
CA HIS A 14 13.95 5.07 -4.28
C HIS A 14 12.93 3.98 -4.56
N ILE A 15 11.81 4.01 -3.84
CA ILE A 15 10.72 3.07 -4.02
C ILE A 15 9.42 3.88 -4.08
N ILE A 16 8.72 3.74 -5.20
CA ILE A 16 7.39 4.31 -5.40
C ILE A 16 6.36 3.25 -5.02
N ILE A 17 5.43 3.61 -4.16
CA ILE A 17 4.40 2.73 -3.64
C ILE A 17 3.05 3.34 -4.00
N VAL A 18 2.16 2.52 -4.55
CA VAL A 18 0.83 2.95 -4.95
C VAL A 18 -0.19 2.32 -4.01
N ASN A 19 -1.12 3.12 -3.54
CA ASN A 19 -2.27 2.68 -2.76
C ASN A 19 -3.12 1.69 -3.54
N GLN A 20 -3.81 0.81 -2.81
CA GLN A 20 -4.85 -0.02 -3.43
C GLN A 20 -5.97 0.90 -3.94
N PRO A 21 -6.31 0.86 -5.24
CA PRO A 21 -7.38 1.68 -5.78
C PRO A 21 -8.74 1.25 -5.23
N SER A 22 -9.69 2.19 -5.19
CA SER A 22 -11.08 1.88 -4.85
C SER A 22 -11.66 0.89 -5.86
N PHE A 23 -12.30 -0.15 -5.33
CA PHE A 23 -12.99 -1.18 -6.10
C PHE A 23 -14.38 -0.77 -6.60
N GLN A 24 -14.89 0.40 -6.18
CA GLN A 24 -16.27 0.81 -6.43
C GLN A 24 -16.63 0.91 -7.92
N SER A 25 -15.64 1.21 -8.78
CA SER A 25 -15.82 1.35 -10.23
C SER A 25 -15.46 0.11 -11.03
N TYR A 26 -15.04 -0.98 -10.37
CA TYR A 26 -14.59 -2.18 -11.07
C TYR A 26 -15.79 -2.98 -11.57
N PRO A 27 -15.89 -3.30 -12.87
CA PRO A 27 -17.05 -4.00 -13.43
C PRO A 27 -17.37 -5.33 -12.75
N ALA A 28 -16.36 -6.02 -12.22
CA ALA A 28 -16.51 -7.27 -11.48
C ALA A 28 -17.26 -7.12 -10.14
N ILE A 29 -17.44 -5.90 -9.64
CA ILE A 29 -17.87 -5.59 -8.28
C ILE A 29 -19.10 -4.67 -8.29
N VAL A 30 -19.28 -3.89 -9.34
CA VAL A 30 -20.46 -3.05 -9.56
C VAL A 30 -21.73 -3.91 -9.54
N GLY A 31 -22.69 -3.54 -8.68
CA GLY A 31 -23.94 -4.28 -8.49
C GLY A 31 -23.86 -5.47 -7.52
N SER A 32 -22.68 -5.79 -7.01
CA SER A 32 -22.53 -6.82 -5.96
C SER A 32 -22.81 -6.26 -4.57
N ASN A 33 -23.29 -7.13 -3.68
CA ASN A 33 -23.46 -6.83 -2.25
C ASN A 33 -22.14 -6.75 -1.48
N ILE A 34 -21.01 -7.14 -2.08
CA ILE A 34 -19.69 -7.14 -1.43
C ILE A 34 -18.96 -5.78 -1.54
N SER A 35 -19.46 -4.87 -2.37
CA SER A 35 -18.85 -3.54 -2.60
C SER A 35 -18.54 -2.75 -1.31
N PRO A 36 -19.45 -2.65 -0.30
CA PRO A 36 -19.15 -1.95 0.94
C PRO A 36 -18.00 -2.59 1.74
N TYR A 37 -17.93 -3.92 1.75
CA TYR A 37 -16.90 -4.67 2.45
C TYR A 37 -15.53 -4.49 1.79
N LEU A 38 -15.47 -4.53 0.46
CA LEU A 38 -14.22 -4.28 -0.27
C LEU A 38 -13.71 -2.86 -0.09
N ASN A 39 -14.60 -1.87 0.04
CA ASN A 39 -14.22 -0.51 0.37
C ASN A 39 -13.59 -0.41 1.77
N GLN A 40 -14.18 -1.07 2.78
CA GLN A 40 -13.61 -1.12 4.13
C GLN A 40 -12.24 -1.81 4.14
N LEU A 41 -12.10 -2.92 3.41
CA LEU A 41 -10.81 -3.61 3.29
C LEU A 41 -9.76 -2.74 2.59
N THR A 42 -10.13 -1.99 1.57
CA THR A 42 -9.22 -1.06 0.87
C THR A 42 -8.72 0.03 1.82
N LEU A 43 -9.62 0.63 2.59
CA LEU A 43 -9.26 1.64 3.59
C LEU A 43 -8.35 1.07 4.68
N ALA A 44 -8.68 -0.10 5.22
CA ALA A 44 -7.88 -0.78 6.23
C ALA A 44 -6.48 -1.15 5.70
N HIS A 45 -6.41 -1.66 4.46
CA HIS A 45 -5.17 -1.98 3.78
C HIS A 45 -4.28 -0.75 3.60
N ASN A 46 -4.82 0.34 3.03
CA ASN A 46 -4.04 1.55 2.74
C ASN A 46 -3.58 2.25 4.03
N SER A 47 -4.41 2.24 5.09
CA SER A 47 -4.03 2.72 6.42
C SER A 47 -2.86 1.92 7.00
N ASN A 48 -2.96 0.58 6.96
CA ASN A 48 -1.88 -0.29 7.42
C ASN A 48 -0.60 -0.11 6.59
N LEU A 49 -0.72 0.00 5.27
CA LEU A 49 0.41 0.25 4.37
C LEU A 49 1.13 1.55 4.73
N SER A 50 0.39 2.64 4.97
CA SER A 50 0.96 3.92 5.40
C SER A 50 1.75 3.79 6.72
N ASN A 51 1.21 3.06 7.70
CA ASN A 51 1.89 2.85 8.99
C ASN A 51 3.19 2.05 8.82
N VAL A 52 3.17 1.03 7.95
CA VAL A 52 4.36 0.22 7.64
C VAL A 52 5.42 1.07 6.93
N ILE A 53 5.03 1.90 5.96
CA ILE A 53 5.95 2.78 5.23
C ILE A 53 6.59 3.79 6.18
N GLN A 54 5.82 4.44 7.05
CA GLN A 54 6.36 5.36 8.06
C GLN A 54 7.36 4.64 8.97
N SER A 55 7.05 3.43 9.41
CA SER A 55 7.97 2.61 10.22
C SER A 55 9.26 2.27 9.47
N LEU A 56 9.18 1.97 8.17
CA LEU A 56 10.34 1.70 7.33
C LEU A 56 11.18 2.96 7.08
N GLN A 57 10.58 4.12 6.84
CA GLN A 57 11.28 5.39 6.68
C GLN A 57 12.09 5.76 7.93
N LEU A 58 11.56 5.48 9.13
CA LEU A 58 12.27 5.67 10.39
C LEU A 58 13.49 4.74 10.54
N ASN A 59 13.39 3.50 10.05
CA ASN A 59 14.47 2.52 10.12
C ASN A 59 15.52 2.68 9.01
N PHE A 60 15.14 3.27 7.87
CA PHE A 60 15.98 3.39 6.68
C PHE A 60 16.00 4.83 6.16
N SER A 61 16.72 5.70 6.88
CA SER A 61 16.86 7.13 6.54
C SER A 61 17.57 7.41 5.21
N ASN A 62 18.17 6.40 4.59
CA ASN A 62 18.89 6.49 3.32
C ASN A 62 18.06 6.05 2.09
N VAL A 63 16.77 5.77 2.27
CA VAL A 63 15.85 5.38 1.19
C VAL A 63 14.67 6.35 1.13
N SER A 64 14.38 6.88 -0.06
CA SER A 64 13.14 7.63 -0.32
C SER A 64 12.00 6.65 -0.59
N LEU A 65 10.98 6.67 0.27
CA LEU A 65 9.74 5.93 0.09
C LEU A 65 8.62 6.94 -0.16
N GLU A 66 7.98 6.88 -1.33
CA GLU A 66 6.91 7.79 -1.72
C GLU A 66 5.61 7.01 -1.93
N LEU A 67 4.54 7.41 -1.23
CA LEU A 67 3.22 6.80 -1.31
C LEU A 67 2.27 7.69 -2.11
N PHE A 68 1.60 7.10 -3.11
CA PHE A 68 0.60 7.75 -3.98
C PHE A 68 -0.78 7.10 -3.82
#